data_AF-A0A1M5JA57-F1
#
_entry.id   AF-A0A1M5JA57-F1
#
_cell.length_a   1.000
_cell.length_b   1.000
_cell.length_c   1.000
_cell.angle_alpha   90.00
_cell.angle_beta   90.00
_cell.angle_gamma   90.00
#
_symmetry.space_group_name_H-M   'P 1'
#
loop_
_entity.id
_entity.type
_entity.pdbx_description
1 polymer ?
#
loop_
_entity_poly.entity_id
_entity_poly.type
_entity_poly.pdbx_seq_one_letter_code
_entity_poly.pdbx_strand_id
1 'polypeptide(L)'
;MKKQTVLKGFVVAVIVFLGFSLISCNDERYEPIPVKLSDVNGNYRARLITSQGGKNNEKIIDFATKDSIVTFKDFPLREIVKSVVTDPVKADTALAHIGKVEYKLNFKSKINAEQNVVELTFEPKVLAFQIPVDGVMKNTVVKLAAKQKGFFVGYDWSMRFGLEAEKITIDGVDVTPFQTIKYDIPISLKN
;
A
#
# COMPACT_ATOMS: atom_id res chain seq x y z
N MET A 1 20.54 -35.17 63.51
CA MET A 1 19.64 -35.60 62.41
C MET A 1 18.47 -34.62 62.16
N LYS A 2 17.83 -34.01 63.17
CA LYS A 2 16.70 -33.07 62.99
C LYS A 2 16.94 -31.85 62.06
N LYS A 3 18.12 -31.21 62.12
CA LYS A 3 18.42 -29.98 61.33
C LYS A 3 18.51 -30.21 59.81
N GLN A 4 18.97 -31.38 59.36
CA GLN A 4 19.08 -31.67 57.91
C GLN A 4 17.73 -32.04 57.28
N THR A 5 16.80 -32.64 58.04
CA THR A 5 15.45 -32.96 57.56
C THR A 5 14.61 -31.70 57.33
N VAL A 6 14.77 -30.68 58.19
CA VAL A 6 14.08 -29.39 58.05
C VAL A 6 14.60 -28.60 56.85
N LEU A 7 15.92 -28.58 56.62
CA LEU A 7 16.52 -27.91 55.47
C LEU A 7 16.13 -28.59 54.15
N LYS A 8 16.10 -29.93 54.10
CA LYS A 8 15.63 -30.67 52.92
C LYS A 8 14.15 -30.44 52.64
N GLY A 9 13.31 -30.40 53.68
CA GLY A 9 11.89 -30.08 53.53
C GLY A 9 11.64 -28.65 53.03
N PHE A 10 12.42 -27.68 53.50
CA PHE A 10 12.33 -26.29 53.07
C PHE A 10 12.78 -26.10 51.61
N VAL A 11 13.87 -26.74 51.20
CA VAL A 11 14.36 -26.69 49.81
C VAL A 11 13.36 -27.32 48.83
N VAL A 12 12.74 -28.45 49.21
CA VAL A 12 11.69 -29.07 48.38
C VAL A 12 10.45 -28.17 48.27
N ALA A 13 10.03 -27.52 49.36
CA ALA A 13 8.90 -26.60 49.34
C ALA A 13 9.14 -25.36 48.45
N VAL A 14 10.35 -24.81 48.46
CA VAL A 14 10.72 -23.66 47.60
C VAL A 14 10.78 -24.05 46.12
N ILE A 15 11.29 -25.24 45.79
CA ILE A 15 11.34 -25.72 44.39
C ILE A 15 9.93 -25.99 43.84
N VAL A 16 9.01 -26.52 44.67
CA VAL A 16 7.62 -26.76 44.26
C VAL A 16 6.86 -25.44 44.08
N PHE A 17 7.05 -24.45 44.96
CA PHE A 17 6.42 -23.13 44.81
C PHE A 17 6.92 -22.35 43.59
N LEU A 18 8.21 -22.47 43.25
CA LEU A 18 8.79 -21.85 42.05
C LEU A 18 8.36 -22.54 40.75
N GLY A 19 8.03 -23.84 40.80
CA GLY A 19 7.52 -24.60 39.65
C GLY A 19 6.11 -24.18 39.21
N PHE A 20 5.27 -23.70 40.13
CA PHE A 20 3.91 -23.22 39.81
C PHE A 20 3.85 -21.77 39.31
N SER A 21 4.88 -20.95 39.57
CA SER A 21 4.93 -19.55 39.11
C SER A 21 5.42 -19.36 37.68
N LEU A 22 5.90 -20.41 37.00
CA LEU A 22 6.39 -20.33 35.61
C LEU A 22 5.35 -20.71 34.55
N ILE A 23 4.13 -21.09 34.95
CA ILE A 23 2.97 -21.08 34.05
C ILE A 23 2.43 -19.65 34.02
N SER A 24 3.28 -18.71 33.61
CA SER A 24 2.79 -17.41 33.15
C SER A 24 2.00 -17.71 31.87
N CYS A 25 0.71 -17.38 31.91
CA CYS A 25 -0.23 -17.59 30.83
C CYS A 25 0.26 -16.93 29.54
N ASN A 26 0.97 -17.67 28.71
CA ASN A 26 1.18 -17.34 27.31
C ASN A 26 -0.08 -17.73 26.51
N ASP A 27 -1.24 -17.27 26.98
CA ASP A 27 -2.55 -17.42 26.33
C ASP A 27 -2.92 -16.14 25.55
N GLU A 28 -1.93 -15.27 25.28
CA GLU A 28 -2.02 -14.27 24.21
C GLU A 28 -1.92 -14.98 22.85
N ARG A 29 -2.86 -15.89 22.57
CA ARG A 29 -3.06 -16.33 21.20
C ARG A 29 -3.56 -15.11 20.44
N TYR A 30 -2.82 -14.73 19.39
CA TYR A 30 -3.28 -13.74 18.44
C TYR A 30 -4.66 -14.16 17.93
N GLU A 31 -5.72 -13.48 18.37
CA GLU A 31 -7.04 -13.65 17.82
C GLU A 31 -7.12 -12.84 16.52
N PRO A 32 -7.27 -13.50 15.35
CA PRO A 32 -7.35 -12.79 14.09
C PRO A 32 -8.58 -11.89 14.09
N ILE A 33 -8.40 -10.60 13.82
CA ILE A 33 -9.53 -9.66 13.72
C ILE A 33 -10.30 -9.99 12.44
N PRO A 34 -11.55 -10.46 12.52
CA PRO A 34 -12.29 -10.89 11.35
C PRO A 34 -12.69 -9.70 10.48
N VAL A 35 -12.69 -9.89 9.16
CA VAL A 35 -13.05 -8.88 8.16
C VAL A 35 -14.20 -9.34 7.27
N LYS A 36 -14.93 -8.37 6.73
CA LYS A 36 -15.96 -8.54 5.70
C LYS A 36 -15.48 -7.91 4.40
N LEU A 37 -16.01 -8.39 3.26
CA LEU A 37 -15.72 -7.78 1.96
C LEU A 37 -16.09 -6.29 1.91
N SER A 38 -17.12 -5.87 2.63
CA SER A 38 -17.55 -4.47 2.73
C SER A 38 -16.58 -3.58 3.50
N ASP A 39 -15.70 -4.15 4.33
CA ASP A 39 -14.80 -3.38 5.18
C ASP A 39 -13.70 -2.66 4.38
N VAL A 40 -13.51 -3.04 3.12
CA VAL A 40 -12.64 -2.33 2.17
C VAL A 40 -13.23 -0.98 1.75
N ASN A 41 -14.52 -0.74 1.97
CA ASN A 41 -15.16 0.53 1.60
C ASN A 41 -14.85 1.61 2.63
N GLY A 42 -14.48 2.80 2.19
CA GLY A 42 -14.17 3.93 3.07
C GLY A 42 -13.28 4.97 2.40
N ASN A 43 -12.92 6.00 3.17
CA ASN A 43 -11.92 6.97 2.77
C ASN A 43 -10.58 6.59 3.40
N TYR A 44 -9.51 6.79 2.67
CA TYR A 44 -8.18 6.38 3.09
C TYR A 44 -7.21 7.53 2.90
N ARG A 45 -6.32 7.70 3.88
CA ARG A 45 -5.12 8.54 3.78
C ARG A 45 -3.90 7.64 3.83
N ALA A 46 -3.03 7.73 2.85
CA ALA A 46 -1.92 6.80 2.71
C ALA A 46 -0.62 7.51 2.41
N ARG A 47 0.48 6.89 2.85
CA ARG A 47 1.81 7.23 2.38
C ARG A 47 2.04 6.49 1.07
N LEU A 48 2.15 7.24 -0.02
CA LEU A 48 2.58 6.74 -1.31
C LEU A 48 4.09 6.87 -1.42
N ILE A 49 4.74 5.78 -1.83
CA ILE A 49 6.14 5.75 -2.20
C ILE A 49 6.19 5.57 -3.73
N THR A 50 6.66 6.59 -4.44
CA THR A 50 6.93 6.48 -5.87
C THR A 50 8.41 6.20 -6.09
N SER A 51 8.76 5.13 -6.81
CA SER A 51 10.15 4.82 -7.16
C SER A 51 10.37 4.90 -8.67
N GLN A 52 11.48 5.52 -9.06
CA GLN A 52 11.91 5.64 -10.45
C GLN A 52 13.45 5.73 -10.52
N GLY A 53 14.09 4.79 -11.22
CA GLY A 53 15.53 4.83 -11.47
C GLY A 53 16.42 4.87 -10.22
N GLY A 54 16.01 4.21 -9.14
CA GLY A 54 16.72 4.20 -7.85
C GLY A 54 16.46 5.42 -6.98
N LYS A 55 15.62 6.37 -7.41
CA LYS A 55 15.14 7.49 -6.58
C LYS A 55 13.75 7.18 -6.06
N ASN A 56 13.51 7.52 -4.79
CA ASN A 56 12.21 7.40 -4.16
C ASN A 56 11.67 8.79 -3.81
N ASN A 57 10.37 8.98 -3.99
CA ASN A 57 9.62 10.13 -3.52
C ASN A 57 8.49 9.64 -2.63
N GLU A 58 8.25 10.34 -1.52
CA GLU A 58 7.13 10.04 -0.64
C GLU A 58 6.13 11.20 -0.65
N LYS A 59 4.84 10.87 -0.76
CA LYS A 59 3.75 11.83 -0.70
C LYS A 59 2.60 11.24 0.11
N ILE A 60 1.93 12.08 0.91
CA ILE A 60 0.64 11.71 1.49
C ILE A 60 -0.45 11.93 0.45
N ILE A 61 -1.25 10.90 0.19
CA ILE A 61 -2.37 10.93 -0.74
C ILE A 61 -3.65 10.51 -0.04
N ASP A 62 -4.78 10.97 -0.55
CA ASP A 62 -6.09 10.48 -0.16
C ASP A 62 -6.75 9.75 -1.34
N PHE A 63 -7.43 8.64 -1.05
CA PHE A 63 -8.25 7.92 -2.01
C PHE A 63 -9.48 7.34 -1.32
N ALA A 64 -10.51 7.01 -2.09
CA ALA A 64 -11.73 6.40 -1.56
C ALA A 64 -11.99 5.06 -2.22
N THR A 65 -12.50 4.12 -1.46
CA THR A 65 -12.93 2.81 -1.98
C THR A 65 -14.43 2.67 -1.80
N LYS A 66 -15.12 2.34 -2.88
CA LYS A 66 -16.56 2.04 -2.87
C LYS A 66 -16.89 1.09 -4.01
N ASP A 67 -17.75 0.11 -3.76
CA ASP A 67 -18.29 -0.80 -4.78
C ASP A 67 -17.20 -1.45 -5.66
N SER A 68 -16.11 -1.90 -5.02
CA SER A 68 -14.95 -2.53 -5.68
C SER A 68 -14.14 -1.62 -6.61
N ILE A 69 -14.18 -0.30 -6.37
CA ILE A 69 -13.41 0.71 -7.10
C ILE A 69 -12.63 1.56 -6.11
N VAL A 70 -11.31 1.66 -6.30
CA VAL A 70 -10.47 2.69 -5.67
C VAL A 70 -10.46 3.93 -6.55
N THR A 71 -10.80 5.08 -5.98
CA THR A 71 -10.86 6.37 -6.66
C THR A 71 -9.82 7.32 -6.09
N PHE A 72 -8.87 7.70 -6.92
CA PHE A 72 -7.92 8.78 -6.66
C PHE A 72 -8.47 10.05 -7.31
N LYS A 73 -8.73 11.10 -6.54
CA LYS A 73 -9.15 12.41 -7.10
C LYS A 73 -7.99 13.20 -7.70
N ASP A 74 -6.78 12.92 -7.25
CA ASP A 74 -5.53 13.55 -7.68
C ASP A 74 -4.45 12.48 -7.77
N PHE A 75 -4.40 11.78 -8.90
CA PHE A 75 -3.42 10.73 -9.13
C PHE A 75 -2.00 11.33 -9.27
N PRO A 76 -0.97 10.73 -8.64
CA PRO A 76 0.41 11.23 -8.68
C PRO A 76 1.05 11.12 -10.09
N LEU A 77 1.09 12.25 -10.83
CA LEU A 77 1.64 12.29 -12.19
C LEU A 77 3.10 12.74 -12.30
N ARG A 78 3.72 13.17 -11.20
CA ARG A 78 5.02 13.86 -11.23
C ARG A 78 6.11 13.09 -11.97
N GLU A 79 6.29 11.81 -11.63
CA GLU A 79 7.32 10.95 -12.22
C GLU A 79 7.01 10.61 -13.69
N ILE A 80 5.73 10.51 -14.06
CA ILE A 80 5.32 10.35 -15.46
C ILE A 80 5.70 11.61 -16.25
N VAL A 81 5.33 12.80 -15.77
CA VAL A 81 5.64 14.06 -16.45
C VAL A 81 7.14 14.28 -16.57
N LYS A 82 7.93 13.97 -15.54
CA LYS A 82 9.40 14.05 -15.60
C LYS A 82 10.05 13.05 -16.55
N SER A 83 9.35 11.98 -16.92
CA SER A 83 9.80 11.05 -17.95
C SER A 83 9.60 11.61 -19.36
N VAL A 84 8.66 12.56 -19.52
CA VAL A 84 8.32 13.19 -20.79
C VAL A 84 9.05 14.52 -20.96
N VAL A 85 9.06 15.34 -19.91
CA VAL A 85 9.70 16.66 -19.86
C VAL A 85 10.92 16.57 -18.96
N THR A 86 12.12 16.52 -19.56
CA THR A 86 13.37 16.30 -18.84
C THR A 86 13.87 17.54 -18.10
N ASP A 87 13.50 18.74 -18.57
CA ASP A 87 13.77 20.00 -17.87
C ASP A 87 12.88 20.10 -16.62
N PRO A 88 13.45 20.21 -15.42
CA PRO A 88 12.68 20.19 -14.17
C PRO A 88 11.74 21.39 -14.02
N VAL A 89 12.12 22.57 -14.51
CA VAL A 89 11.29 23.80 -14.41
C VAL A 89 10.10 23.68 -15.35
N LYS A 90 10.33 23.17 -16.57
CA LYS A 90 9.24 22.91 -17.52
C LYS A 90 8.33 21.78 -17.04
N ALA A 91 8.87 20.75 -16.40
CA ALA A 91 8.08 19.64 -15.86
C ALA A 91 7.14 20.09 -14.74
N ASP A 92 7.64 20.90 -13.78
CA ASP A 92 6.81 21.44 -12.71
C ASP A 92 5.74 22.42 -13.26
N THR A 93 6.10 23.22 -14.28
CA THR A 93 5.12 24.06 -14.99
C THR A 93 4.04 23.23 -15.69
N ALA A 94 4.42 22.14 -16.35
CA ALA A 94 3.49 21.24 -17.01
C ALA A 94 2.55 20.55 -16.00
N LEU A 95 3.08 20.10 -14.86
CA LEU A 95 2.27 19.53 -13.77
C LEU A 95 1.22 20.50 -13.25
N ALA A 96 1.59 21.77 -13.05
CA ALA A 96 0.65 22.80 -12.63
C ALA A 96 -0.47 23.04 -13.66
N HIS A 97 -0.14 22.96 -14.95
CA HIS A 97 -1.12 23.11 -16.04
C HIS A 97 -2.07 21.91 -16.17
N ILE A 98 -1.57 20.69 -15.99
CA ILE A 98 -2.40 19.46 -16.00
C ILE A 98 -3.44 19.50 -14.87
N GLY A 99 -3.04 19.99 -13.70
CA GLY A 99 -3.90 20.00 -12.53
C GLY A 99 -4.17 18.59 -11.98
N LYS A 100 -5.35 18.40 -11.41
CA LYS A 100 -5.76 17.14 -10.78
C LYS A 100 -6.35 16.20 -11.81
N VAL A 101 -5.83 14.98 -11.86
CA VAL A 101 -6.37 13.92 -12.72
C VAL A 101 -6.99 12.83 -11.86
N GLU A 102 -8.28 12.57 -12.06
CA GLU A 102 -8.98 11.48 -11.42
C GLU A 102 -8.58 10.13 -12.05
N TYR A 103 -8.33 9.13 -11.21
CA TYR A 103 -8.07 7.77 -11.67
C TYR A 103 -8.91 6.76 -10.87
N LYS A 104 -9.56 5.84 -11.59
CA LYS A 104 -10.40 4.77 -11.02
C LYS A 104 -9.78 3.42 -11.30
N LEU A 105 -9.50 2.70 -10.23
CA LEU A 105 -8.89 1.39 -10.22
C LEU A 105 -9.90 0.36 -9.74
N ASN A 106 -10.34 -0.51 -10.65
CA ASN A 106 -11.23 -1.61 -10.31
C ASN A 106 -10.45 -2.70 -9.55
N PHE A 107 -11.14 -3.47 -8.70
CA PHE A 107 -10.58 -4.68 -8.12
C PHE A 107 -11.64 -5.75 -7.89
N LYS A 108 -11.17 -6.99 -7.70
CA LYS A 108 -11.94 -8.11 -7.16
C LYS A 108 -11.42 -8.43 -5.76
N SER A 109 -12.31 -8.76 -4.85
CA SER A 109 -11.98 -9.03 -3.46
C SER A 109 -12.32 -10.47 -3.06
N LYS A 110 -11.49 -11.06 -2.20
CA LYS A 110 -11.70 -12.39 -1.59
C LYS A 110 -11.16 -12.40 -0.17
N ILE A 111 -11.91 -12.95 0.78
CA ILE A 111 -11.43 -13.15 2.14
C ILE A 111 -10.48 -14.36 2.19
N ASN A 112 -9.38 -14.25 2.92
CA ASN A 112 -8.43 -15.35 3.11
C ASN A 112 -8.99 -16.45 4.04
N ALA A 113 -8.24 -17.55 4.20
CA ALA A 113 -8.69 -18.70 5.00
C ALA A 113 -8.86 -18.36 6.49
N GLU A 114 -8.02 -17.47 7.02
CA GLU A 114 -8.05 -17.02 8.43
C GLU A 114 -9.11 -15.94 8.71
N GLN A 115 -9.86 -15.51 7.67
CA GLN A 115 -10.91 -14.51 7.75
C GLN A 115 -10.48 -13.13 8.27
N ASN A 116 -9.19 -12.82 8.28
CA ASN A 116 -8.61 -11.59 8.83
C ASN A 116 -8.02 -10.64 7.76
N VAL A 117 -8.00 -11.08 6.49
CA VAL A 117 -7.47 -10.29 5.37
C VAL A 117 -8.41 -10.40 4.16
N VAL A 118 -8.70 -9.27 3.53
CA VAL A 118 -9.30 -9.24 2.20
C VAL A 118 -8.18 -9.09 1.16
N GLU A 119 -7.98 -10.13 0.35
CA GLU A 119 -7.10 -10.09 -0.81
C GLU A 119 -7.77 -9.32 -1.95
N LEU A 120 -7.01 -8.42 -2.59
CA LEU A 120 -7.47 -7.55 -3.66
C LEU A 120 -6.70 -7.85 -4.94
N THR A 121 -7.42 -8.21 -6.01
CA THR A 121 -6.84 -8.36 -7.35
C THR A 121 -7.27 -7.17 -8.18
N PHE A 122 -6.32 -6.28 -8.48
CA PHE A 122 -6.62 -5.04 -9.21
C PHE A 122 -6.67 -5.25 -10.71
N GLU A 123 -7.50 -4.45 -11.37
CA GLU A 123 -7.68 -4.39 -12.81
C GLU A 123 -7.42 -2.94 -13.27
N PRO A 124 -6.13 -2.53 -13.39
CA PRO A 124 -5.78 -1.17 -13.80
C PRO A 124 -6.34 -0.82 -15.17
N LYS A 125 -6.80 0.42 -15.30
CA LYS A 125 -7.24 1.01 -16.56
C LYS A 125 -6.13 1.86 -17.14
N VAL A 126 -6.26 2.16 -18.42
CA VAL A 126 -5.39 3.13 -19.08
C VAL A 126 -5.62 4.51 -18.46
N LEU A 127 -4.53 5.17 -18.10
CA LEU A 127 -4.52 6.56 -17.64
C LEU A 127 -4.18 7.46 -18.82
N ALA A 128 -5.12 8.30 -19.24
CA ALA A 128 -4.96 9.19 -20.38
C ALA A 128 -5.13 10.66 -19.94
N PHE A 129 -4.21 11.52 -20.35
CA PHE A 129 -4.22 12.95 -20.06
C PHE A 129 -3.34 13.69 -21.08
N GLN A 130 -3.32 15.03 -21.05
CA GLN A 130 -2.49 15.82 -21.97
C GLN A 130 -1.39 16.55 -21.21
N ILE A 131 -0.17 16.50 -21.74
CA ILE A 131 0.98 17.22 -21.17
C ILE A 131 1.33 18.38 -22.12
N PRO A 132 1.44 19.63 -21.64
CA PRO A 132 2.00 20.70 -22.44
C PRO A 132 3.52 20.51 -22.56
N VAL A 133 4.00 20.31 -23.78
CA VAL A 133 5.43 20.21 -24.10
C VAL A 133 5.78 21.34 -25.06
N ASP A 134 6.59 22.29 -24.60
CA ASP A 134 7.00 23.48 -25.37
C ASP A 134 5.82 24.24 -26.01
N GLY A 135 4.71 24.36 -25.29
CA GLY A 135 3.51 25.06 -25.73
C GLY A 135 2.54 24.23 -26.59
N VAL A 136 2.88 22.98 -26.91
CA VAL A 136 1.99 22.05 -27.64
C VAL A 136 1.42 21.02 -26.69
N MET A 137 0.10 20.85 -26.70
CA MET A 137 -0.58 19.80 -25.92
C MET A 137 -0.33 18.44 -26.56
N LYS A 138 0.27 17.53 -25.80
CA LYS A 138 0.63 16.18 -26.23
C LYS A 138 -0.22 15.14 -25.53
N ASN A 139 -0.87 14.27 -26.29
CA ASN A 139 -1.70 13.20 -25.72
C ASN A 139 -0.80 12.15 -25.09
N THR A 140 -0.93 11.96 -23.78
CA THR A 140 -0.15 11.00 -23.01
C THR A 140 -1.05 9.88 -22.53
N VAL A 141 -0.63 8.66 -22.80
CA VAL A 141 -1.35 7.44 -22.41
C VAL A 141 -0.41 6.54 -21.63
N VAL A 142 -0.82 6.16 -20.43
CA VAL A 142 -0.04 5.33 -19.52
C VAL A 142 -0.80 4.03 -19.25
N LYS A 143 -0.15 2.91 -19.57
CA LYS A 143 -0.63 1.59 -19.17
C LYS A 143 -0.07 1.26 -17.79
N LEU A 144 -0.96 1.16 -16.81
CA LEU A 144 -0.63 0.73 -15.46
C LEU A 144 -0.83 -0.78 -15.31
N ALA A 145 -0.09 -1.41 -14.41
CA ALA A 145 -0.27 -2.81 -14.01
C ALA A 145 -0.14 -2.98 -12.50
N ALA A 146 -0.83 -3.98 -11.96
CA ALA A 146 -0.69 -4.44 -10.60
C ALA A 146 -0.10 -5.84 -10.63
N LYS A 147 1.21 -5.97 -10.38
CA LYS A 147 1.91 -7.26 -10.45
C LYS A 147 1.67 -8.15 -9.23
N GLN A 148 1.23 -7.55 -8.14
CA GLN A 148 0.96 -8.23 -6.87
C GLN A 148 -0.49 -7.96 -6.45
N LYS A 149 -1.03 -8.86 -5.63
CA LYS A 149 -2.30 -8.61 -4.94
C LYS A 149 -2.12 -7.47 -3.94
N GLY A 150 -3.18 -6.70 -3.74
CA GLY A 150 -3.31 -5.87 -2.55
C GLY A 150 -3.96 -6.62 -1.40
N PHE A 151 -3.93 -5.98 -0.24
CA PHE A 151 -4.48 -6.52 0.98
C PHE A 151 -5.19 -5.43 1.77
N PHE A 152 -6.35 -5.76 2.31
CA PHE A 152 -6.95 -5.04 3.42
C PHE A 152 -6.83 -5.90 4.68
N VAL A 153 -6.14 -5.39 5.70
CA VAL A 153 -5.73 -6.17 6.87
C VAL A 153 -6.57 -5.77 8.08
N GLY A 154 -7.26 -6.74 8.69
CA GLY A 154 -8.15 -6.49 9.83
C GLY A 154 -7.43 -5.99 11.08
N TYR A 155 -6.15 -6.36 11.26
CA TYR A 155 -5.35 -5.97 12.42
C TYR A 155 -5.23 -4.44 12.57
N ASP A 156 -4.97 -3.73 11.47
CA ASP A 156 -4.71 -2.28 11.48
C ASP A 156 -5.67 -1.49 10.58
N TRP A 157 -6.67 -2.17 9.99
CA TRP A 157 -7.63 -1.60 9.06
C TRP A 157 -6.98 -0.87 7.88
N SER A 158 -5.77 -1.29 7.49
CA SER A 158 -5.02 -0.68 6.40
C SER A 158 -5.25 -1.40 5.07
N MET A 159 -5.29 -0.63 3.99
CA MET A 159 -5.20 -1.14 2.63
C MET A 159 -3.80 -0.92 2.08
N ARG A 160 -3.25 -1.95 1.45
CA ARG A 160 -1.87 -2.01 0.96
C ARG A 160 -1.84 -2.56 -0.45
N PHE A 161 -1.17 -1.87 -1.37
CA PHE A 161 -1.05 -2.31 -2.76
C PHE A 161 0.00 -1.52 -3.53
N GLY A 162 0.37 -2.02 -4.70
CA GLY A 162 1.29 -1.34 -5.62
C GLY A 162 0.80 -1.35 -7.06
N LEU A 163 1.18 -0.31 -7.81
CA LEU A 163 0.98 -0.18 -9.26
C LEU A 163 2.33 0.12 -9.94
N GLU A 164 2.49 -0.31 -11.18
CA GLU A 164 3.64 0.03 -12.02
C GLU A 164 3.19 0.61 -13.35
N ALA A 165 3.87 1.66 -13.83
CA ALA A 165 3.72 2.11 -15.21
C ALA A 165 4.50 1.15 -16.13
N GLU A 166 3.78 0.34 -16.90
CA GLU A 166 4.38 -0.60 -17.85
C GLU A 166 4.77 0.07 -19.16
N LYS A 167 3.97 1.05 -19.59
CA LYS A 167 4.13 1.69 -20.89
C LYS A 167 3.62 3.12 -20.84
N ILE A 168 4.36 4.03 -21.45
CA ILE A 168 3.99 5.43 -21.65
C ILE A 168 4.09 5.71 -23.15
N THR A 169 3.04 6.30 -23.73
CA THR A 169 3.04 6.75 -25.12
C THR A 169 2.65 8.21 -25.23
N ILE A 170 3.30 8.96 -26.12
CA ILE A 170 3.01 10.36 -26.43
C ILE A 170 2.58 10.45 -27.88
N ASP A 171 1.39 10.98 -28.15
CA ASP A 171 0.80 11.04 -29.50
C ASP A 171 0.88 9.70 -30.25
N GLY A 172 0.76 8.58 -29.52
CA GLY A 172 0.85 7.22 -30.06
C GLY A 172 2.27 6.66 -30.22
N VAL A 173 3.32 7.44 -29.91
CA VAL A 173 4.71 7.01 -29.97
C VAL A 173 5.19 6.55 -28.59
N ASP A 174 5.82 5.38 -28.53
CA ASP A 174 6.36 4.80 -27.29
C ASP A 174 7.51 5.64 -26.73
N VAL A 175 7.47 5.95 -25.44
CA VAL A 175 8.58 6.58 -24.72
C VAL A 175 9.53 5.47 -24.27
N THR A 176 10.59 5.20 -25.04
CA THR A 176 11.57 4.15 -24.74
C THR A 176 13.01 4.62 -24.99
N PRO A 177 13.98 4.31 -24.10
CA PRO A 177 13.79 3.67 -22.79
C PRO A 177 13.22 4.67 -21.77
N PHE A 178 12.41 4.20 -20.83
CA PHE A 178 12.04 4.97 -19.63
C PHE A 178 12.34 4.15 -18.38
N GLN A 179 12.65 4.84 -17.29
CA GLN A 179 12.83 4.18 -16.00
C GLN A 179 11.46 3.79 -15.45
N THR A 180 11.27 2.51 -15.12
CA THR A 180 10.02 2.00 -14.54
C THR A 180 9.60 2.85 -13.34
N ILE A 181 8.34 3.26 -13.35
CA ILE A 181 7.72 4.03 -12.27
C ILE A 181 6.88 3.05 -11.46
N LYS A 182 7.15 2.92 -10.17
CA LYS A 182 6.33 2.14 -9.24
C LYS A 182 5.68 3.05 -8.23
N TYR A 183 4.46 2.72 -7.87
CA TYR A 183 3.61 3.42 -6.91
C TYR A 183 3.24 2.44 -5.82
N ASP A 184 3.87 2.52 -4.66
CA ASP A 184 3.66 1.60 -3.56
C ASP A 184 2.93 2.30 -2.41
N ILE A 185 1.84 1.67 -1.96
CA ILE A 185 1.08 2.06 -0.78
C ILE A 185 1.30 0.95 0.25
N PRO A 186 2.36 1.05 1.08
CA PRO A 186 2.67 0.03 2.07
C PRO A 186 1.68 0.01 3.23
N ILE A 187 1.06 1.15 3.55
CA ILE A 187 0.07 1.30 4.62
C ILE A 187 -0.83 2.51 4.37
N SER A 188 -2.09 2.39 4.78
CA SER A 188 -3.07 3.47 4.77
C SER A 188 -3.82 3.54 6.10
N LEU A 189 -4.29 4.74 6.45
CA LEU A 189 -5.23 4.97 7.55
C LEU A 189 -6.63 5.11 6.96
N LYS A 190 -7.57 4.32 7.46
CA LYS A 190 -8.99 4.43 7.11
C LYS A 190 -9.65 5.49 7.99
N ASN A 191 -10.35 6.44 7.37
CA ASN A 191 -11.09 7.53 8.02
C ASN A 191 -12.59 7.26 8.01
#